data_AF-A0A2N5MNM6-F1
#
_entry.id   AF-A0A2N5MNM6-F1
#
_cell.length_a   1.000
_cell.length_b   1.000
_cell.length_c   1.000
_cell.angle_alpha   90.00
_cell.angle_beta   90.00
_cell.angle_gamma   90.00
#
_symmetry.space_group_name_H-M   'P 1'
#
loop_
_entity.id
_entity.type
_entity.pdbx_description
1 polymer ?
#
loop_
_entity_poly.entity_id
_entity_poly.type
_entity_poly.pdbx_seq_one_letter_code
_entity_poly.pdbx_strand_id
1 'polypeptide(L)'
;MTELLKIKNITGGYSGETVVDRVSFEVKKGELFGVLGPNGSGKTTLLKMISGVKPFEQGEISFKGKRIEEYSARDLAKTIAVLPQHSTQAFSYTVKETVTLGRYAHQRSWLQSWNARDEEMVQTAMKQTGIASFADHHLDELSGGERQRVFLAQALAQEPEILLLDEPTNHLDLSFQKELLDQLKHWSVERQLTVVSIFHDLNLAGLFCDRLLLLEEGRINRIGTPLEVLQQERIESVYQTNIKRLTHPAVPKPQMVLMPEDTDPVGKKIVINENFLKVTDHFIQVQTPILLKTLSSGITGSGFGWHHTFINRHVDHNYDCTNHIEEMTEYLKANGFIPEETVGMMTAVNVKDAACQFYEEDGIQVFIVVTAGTGNAVDVTSSKRTSYKPAPGTINAWVFIAGLLSETAFVQSMITATEAKVKALFDMGVKDPVTGTLATGTSTDSLLIASSQRGESVQYAGSITPLGQLIGKGIYECVRNSLENYKSRYRV
;
A
#
# COMPACT_ATOMS: atom_id res chain seq x y z
N MET A 1 -1.84 -7.35 -29.54
CA MET A 1 -1.65 -5.88 -29.57
C MET A 1 -0.58 -5.57 -30.59
N THR A 2 -0.84 -4.63 -31.50
CA THR A 2 0.12 -4.19 -32.53
C THR A 2 1.01 -3.06 -32.02
N GLU A 3 2.28 -3.06 -32.38
CA GLU A 3 3.21 -1.95 -32.15
C GLU A 3 2.65 -0.67 -32.81
N LEU A 4 2.56 0.42 -32.06
CA LEU A 4 2.08 1.71 -32.55
C LEU A 4 3.23 2.72 -32.73
N LEU A 5 4.11 2.79 -31.73
CA LEU A 5 5.28 3.67 -31.70
C LEU A 5 6.54 2.81 -31.47
N LYS A 6 7.57 3.05 -32.28
CA LYS A 6 8.84 2.34 -32.18
C LYS A 6 10.01 3.32 -32.24
N ILE A 7 10.86 3.26 -31.24
CA ILE A 7 12.04 4.09 -31.03
C ILE A 7 13.25 3.17 -31.18
N LYS A 8 14.19 3.51 -32.07
CA LYS A 8 15.40 2.73 -32.32
C LYS A 8 16.63 3.60 -32.16
N ASN A 9 17.45 3.27 -31.17
CA ASN A 9 18.77 3.83 -30.90
C ASN A 9 18.77 5.36 -30.92
N ILE A 10 17.74 5.98 -30.35
CA ILE A 10 17.64 7.45 -30.34
C ILE A 10 18.70 8.03 -29.42
N THR A 11 19.47 8.95 -29.98
CA THR A 11 20.46 9.77 -29.28
C THR A 11 20.20 11.24 -29.57
N GLY A 12 20.25 12.07 -28.54
CA GLY A 12 20.10 13.52 -28.68
C GLY A 12 20.15 14.26 -27.35
N GLY A 13 20.17 15.58 -27.43
CA GLY A 13 20.27 16.42 -26.24
C GLY A 13 20.35 17.90 -26.61
N TYR A 14 21.03 18.68 -25.78
CA TYR A 14 21.21 20.12 -26.00
C TYR A 14 22.61 20.39 -26.56
N SER A 15 22.87 21.62 -27.01
CA SER A 15 24.09 21.99 -27.72
C SER A 15 25.37 21.52 -27.00
N GLY A 16 25.98 20.43 -27.50
CA GLY A 16 27.22 19.84 -26.97
C GLY A 16 27.04 18.80 -25.86
N GLU A 17 25.81 18.48 -25.45
CA GLU A 17 25.51 17.56 -24.36
C GLU A 17 24.48 16.50 -24.79
N THR A 18 24.91 15.24 -24.82
CA THR A 18 24.02 14.10 -25.06
C THR A 18 23.26 13.76 -23.78
N VAL A 19 21.95 14.03 -23.78
CA VAL A 19 21.06 13.80 -22.62
C VAL A 19 20.34 12.45 -22.72
N VAL A 20 20.13 11.96 -23.94
CA VAL A 20 19.54 10.64 -24.22
C VAL A 20 20.51 9.92 -25.15
N ASP A 21 20.89 8.69 -24.82
CA ASP A 21 21.91 7.90 -25.53
C ASP A 21 21.39 6.51 -25.89
N ARG A 22 21.23 6.25 -27.19
CA ARG A 22 20.87 4.94 -27.79
C ARG A 22 19.66 4.27 -27.15
N VAL A 23 18.62 5.05 -26.88
CA VAL A 23 17.36 4.54 -26.31
C VAL A 23 16.55 3.81 -27.39
N SER A 24 16.14 2.56 -27.09
CA SER A 24 15.36 1.70 -27.98
C SER A 24 14.19 1.05 -27.23
N PHE A 25 12.96 1.30 -27.68
CA PHE A 25 11.76 0.68 -27.12
C PHE A 25 10.54 0.80 -28.04
N GLU A 26 9.45 0.15 -27.65
CA GLU A 26 8.18 0.16 -28.36
C GLU A 26 7.01 0.38 -27.39
N VAL A 27 5.99 1.08 -27.89
CA VAL A 27 4.71 1.29 -27.21
C VAL A 27 3.60 0.70 -28.07
N LYS A 28 2.78 -0.14 -27.45
CA LYS A 28 1.67 -0.86 -28.07
C LYS A 28 0.44 0.03 -28.11
N LYS A 29 -0.42 -0.18 -29.12
CA LYS A 29 -1.70 0.51 -29.19
C LYS A 29 -2.54 0.21 -27.94
N GLY A 30 -3.12 1.26 -27.34
CA GLY A 30 -3.96 1.15 -26.15
C GLY A 30 -3.19 0.87 -24.86
N GLU A 31 -1.87 1.07 -24.85
CA GLU A 31 -1.02 0.90 -23.66
C GLU A 31 -0.90 2.22 -22.88
N LEU A 32 -0.97 2.15 -21.55
CA LEU A 32 -0.51 3.22 -20.66
C LEU A 32 0.93 2.92 -20.24
N PHE A 33 1.87 3.58 -20.93
CA PHE A 33 3.31 3.37 -20.80
C PHE A 33 3.95 4.47 -19.94
N GLY A 34 4.51 4.09 -18.80
CA GLY A 34 5.15 5.01 -17.87
C GLY A 34 6.64 5.19 -18.15
N VAL A 35 7.14 6.41 -18.08
CA VAL A 35 8.57 6.73 -18.12
C VAL A 35 9.00 7.25 -16.74
N LEU A 36 9.92 6.53 -16.13
CA LEU A 36 10.51 6.78 -14.82
C LEU A 36 11.99 7.10 -14.95
N GLY A 37 12.55 7.64 -13.87
CA GLY A 37 13.97 7.96 -13.77
C GLY A 37 14.20 9.18 -12.87
N PRO A 38 15.40 9.33 -12.30
CA PRO A 38 15.78 10.50 -11.52
C PRO A 38 15.69 11.80 -12.31
N ASN A 39 15.81 12.93 -11.63
CA ASN A 39 15.94 14.22 -12.30
C ASN A 39 17.21 14.23 -13.16
N GLY A 40 17.16 14.87 -14.33
CA GLY A 40 18.29 14.90 -15.27
C GLY A 40 18.47 13.62 -16.11
N SER A 41 17.72 12.55 -15.88
CA SER A 41 17.84 11.30 -16.65
C SER A 41 17.45 11.41 -18.14
N GLY A 42 16.80 12.51 -18.56
CA GLY A 42 16.44 12.75 -19.96
C GLY A 42 14.99 12.45 -20.34
N LYS A 43 14.10 12.17 -19.38
CA LYS A 43 12.67 11.84 -19.61
C LYS A 43 11.94 12.86 -20.51
N THR A 44 11.94 14.13 -20.10
CA THR A 44 11.31 15.22 -20.86
C THR A 44 11.96 15.42 -22.24
N THR A 45 13.29 15.28 -22.33
CA THR A 45 14.01 15.37 -23.62
C THR A 45 13.59 14.24 -24.56
N LEU A 46 13.47 13.01 -24.05
CA LEU A 46 12.96 11.86 -24.80
C LEU A 46 11.53 12.11 -25.30
N LEU A 47 10.64 12.60 -24.44
CA LEU A 47 9.25 12.90 -24.82
C LEU A 47 9.17 14.00 -25.89
N LYS A 48 10.01 15.04 -25.80
CA LYS A 48 10.13 16.11 -26.81
C LYS A 48 10.67 15.61 -28.16
N MET A 49 11.53 14.60 -28.16
CA MET A 49 11.99 13.97 -29.41
C MET A 49 10.91 13.10 -30.03
N ILE A 50 10.15 12.35 -29.21
CA ILE A 50 9.02 11.54 -29.68
C ILE A 50 7.91 12.42 -30.27
N SER A 51 7.64 13.59 -29.68
CA SER A 51 6.63 14.52 -30.19
C SER A 51 7.06 15.28 -31.46
N GLY A 52 8.33 15.20 -31.85
CA GLY A 52 8.89 15.96 -32.96
C GLY A 52 9.17 17.43 -32.65
N VAL A 53 8.94 17.89 -31.42
CA VAL A 53 9.24 19.28 -30.98
C VAL A 53 10.75 19.53 -30.95
N LYS A 54 11.54 18.50 -30.65
CA LYS A 54 13.01 18.56 -30.62
C LYS A 54 13.61 17.55 -31.58
N PRO A 55 14.54 17.94 -32.46
CA PRO A 55 15.26 16.98 -33.30
C PRO A 55 16.18 16.10 -32.46
N PHE A 56 16.39 14.86 -32.93
CA PHE A 56 17.39 13.93 -32.42
C PHE A 56 18.60 13.87 -33.37
N GLU A 57 19.75 13.43 -32.87
CA GLU A 57 21.01 13.39 -33.61
C GLU A 57 21.21 12.07 -34.35
N GLN A 58 20.82 10.96 -33.73
CA GLN A 58 20.96 9.61 -34.29
C GLN A 58 19.74 8.76 -33.92
N GLY A 59 19.52 7.70 -34.70
CA GLY A 59 18.43 6.75 -34.51
C GLY A 59 17.23 7.00 -35.41
N GLU A 60 16.09 6.40 -35.06
CA GLU A 60 14.85 6.47 -35.82
C GLU A 60 13.64 6.39 -34.89
N ILE A 61 12.62 7.21 -35.13
CA ILE A 61 11.30 7.10 -34.50
C ILE A 61 10.28 6.82 -35.59
N SER A 62 9.47 5.77 -35.41
CA SER A 62 8.41 5.42 -36.35
C SER A 62 7.07 5.28 -35.64
N PHE A 63 6.04 5.85 -36.27
CA PHE A 63 4.64 5.77 -35.85
C PHE A 63 3.85 5.05 -36.95
N LYS A 64 3.17 3.96 -36.58
CA LYS A 64 2.47 3.06 -37.52
C LYS A 64 3.35 2.55 -38.67
N GLY A 65 4.63 2.29 -38.37
CA GLY A 65 5.61 1.82 -39.34
C GLY A 65 6.14 2.89 -40.31
N LYS A 66 5.70 4.14 -40.19
CA LYS A 66 6.20 5.28 -40.97
C LYS A 66 7.06 6.18 -40.08
N ARG A 67 8.20 6.66 -40.58
CA ARG A 67 9.10 7.56 -39.83
C ARG A 67 8.41 8.89 -39.50
N ILE A 68 8.66 9.43 -38.30
CA ILE A 68 8.00 10.69 -37.87
C ILE A 68 8.39 11.88 -38.77
N GLU A 69 9.60 11.86 -39.33
CA GLU A 69 10.12 12.89 -40.24
C GLU A 69 9.41 12.89 -41.60
N GLU A 70 8.73 11.79 -41.95
CA GLU A 70 7.94 11.68 -43.19
C GLU A 70 6.49 12.17 -43.02
N TYR A 71 6.06 12.52 -41.81
CA TYR A 71 4.78 13.16 -41.58
C TYR A 71 4.91 14.68 -41.77
N SER A 72 3.89 15.30 -42.35
CA SER A 72 3.78 16.75 -42.22
C SER A 72 3.55 17.11 -40.75
N ALA A 73 4.02 18.28 -40.30
CA ALA A 73 3.79 18.75 -38.93
C ALA A 73 2.30 18.72 -38.56
N ARG A 74 1.43 19.00 -39.54
CA ARG A 74 -0.02 18.97 -39.39
C ARG A 74 -0.58 17.56 -39.21
N ASP A 75 -0.10 16.57 -39.95
CA ASP A 75 -0.58 15.19 -39.81
C ASP A 75 -0.06 14.53 -38.53
N LEU A 76 1.16 14.88 -38.12
CA LEU A 76 1.69 14.49 -36.81
C LEU A 76 0.85 15.11 -35.68
N ALA A 77 0.53 16.40 -35.77
CA ALA A 77 -0.35 17.10 -34.83
C ALA A 77 -1.83 16.69 -34.88
N LYS A 78 -2.24 15.73 -35.72
CA LYS A 78 -3.56 15.07 -35.59
C LYS A 78 -3.48 13.74 -34.86
N THR A 79 -2.29 13.16 -34.76
CA THR A 79 -2.07 11.80 -34.26
C THR A 79 -1.41 11.77 -32.89
N ILE A 80 -0.53 12.74 -32.60
CA ILE A 80 0.16 12.90 -31.32
C ILE A 80 -0.26 14.20 -30.66
N ALA A 81 -0.85 14.12 -29.48
CA ALA A 81 -1.10 15.28 -28.61
C ALA A 81 -0.10 15.29 -27.44
N VAL A 82 0.29 16.48 -27.00
CA VAL A 82 1.23 16.67 -25.89
C VAL A 82 0.57 17.53 -24.83
N LEU A 83 0.57 17.06 -23.59
CA LEU A 83 0.26 17.85 -22.40
C LEU A 83 1.59 18.19 -21.69
N PRO A 84 2.10 19.42 -21.85
CA PRO A 84 3.36 19.82 -21.21
C PRO A 84 3.17 20.08 -19.70
N GLN A 85 4.28 19.99 -18.96
CA GLN A 85 4.33 20.25 -17.52
C GLN A 85 3.88 21.68 -17.14
N HIS A 86 4.21 22.68 -17.97
CA HIS A 86 3.84 24.08 -17.75
C HIS A 86 3.23 24.70 -19.00
N SER A 87 2.06 25.28 -18.83
CA SER A 87 1.38 26.13 -19.80
C SER A 87 1.39 27.57 -19.29
N THR A 88 2.43 28.33 -19.60
CA THR A 88 2.42 29.78 -19.36
C THR A 88 1.59 30.43 -20.46
N GLN A 89 0.38 30.90 -20.15
CA GLN A 89 -0.38 31.72 -21.08
C GLN A 89 -0.16 33.21 -20.79
N ALA A 90 0.01 33.98 -21.86
CA ALA A 90 0.19 35.43 -21.83
C ALA A 90 -1.15 36.20 -21.97
N PHE A 91 -2.25 35.51 -22.27
CA PHE A 91 -3.56 36.09 -22.55
C PHE A 91 -4.67 35.33 -21.82
N SER A 92 -5.74 36.02 -21.42
CA SER A 92 -6.90 35.42 -20.77
C SER A 92 -7.88 34.88 -21.83
N TYR A 93 -7.87 33.57 -22.02
CA TYR A 93 -8.87 32.85 -22.83
C TYR A 93 -9.93 32.21 -21.93
N THR A 94 -11.14 32.05 -22.46
CA THR A 94 -12.13 31.18 -21.83
C THR A 94 -11.74 29.72 -21.95
N VAL A 95 -12.33 28.88 -21.12
CA VAL A 95 -12.16 27.42 -21.18
C VAL A 95 -12.53 26.89 -22.56
N LYS A 96 -13.70 27.26 -23.10
CA LYS A 96 -14.16 26.77 -24.41
C LYS A 96 -13.23 27.19 -25.54
N GLU A 97 -12.74 28.42 -25.52
CA GLU A 97 -11.75 28.91 -26.52
C GLU A 97 -10.45 28.11 -26.44
N THR A 98 -9.98 27.82 -25.23
CA THR A 98 -8.76 27.02 -25.04
C THR A 98 -8.92 25.62 -25.60
N VAL A 99 -10.02 24.93 -25.31
CA VAL A 99 -10.27 23.57 -25.84
C VAL A 99 -10.43 23.60 -27.37
N THR A 100 -11.03 24.66 -27.90
CA THR A 100 -11.20 24.89 -29.34
C THR A 100 -9.86 24.92 -30.09
N LEU A 101 -8.78 25.41 -29.47
CA LEU A 101 -7.43 25.39 -30.06
C LEU A 101 -6.94 23.97 -30.38
N GLY A 102 -7.46 22.93 -29.69
CA GLY A 102 -7.16 21.53 -30.00
C GLY A 102 -7.59 21.10 -31.42
N ARG A 103 -8.52 21.84 -32.04
CA ARG A 103 -8.98 21.58 -33.41
C ARG A 103 -8.14 22.26 -34.50
N TYR A 104 -7.13 23.04 -34.13
CA TYR A 104 -6.33 23.82 -35.08
C TYR A 104 -5.74 22.96 -36.22
N ALA A 105 -5.18 21.80 -35.91
CA ALA A 105 -4.60 20.89 -36.92
C ALA A 105 -5.65 20.34 -37.92
N HIS A 106 -6.94 20.36 -37.60
CA HIS A 106 -8.02 19.85 -38.45
C HIS A 106 -8.58 20.89 -39.45
N GLN A 107 -8.33 22.18 -39.26
CA GLN A 107 -8.86 23.27 -40.09
C GLN A 107 -8.14 23.34 -41.46
N ARG A 108 -8.81 23.04 -42.59
CA ARG A 108 -8.13 22.80 -43.90
C ARG A 108 -7.79 24.05 -44.72
N SER A 109 -8.25 25.25 -44.35
CA SER A 109 -7.93 26.50 -45.05
C SER A 109 -8.32 27.72 -44.22
N TRP A 110 -7.76 28.90 -44.54
CA TRP A 110 -8.21 30.21 -44.05
C TRP A 110 -9.70 30.49 -44.33
N LEU A 111 -10.30 29.76 -45.29
CA LEU A 111 -11.71 29.84 -45.69
C LEU A 111 -12.61 28.76 -45.08
N GLN A 112 -12.06 27.72 -44.44
CA GLN A 112 -12.87 26.64 -43.87
C GLN A 112 -13.20 26.94 -42.41
N SER A 113 -14.46 27.33 -42.19
CA SER A 113 -15.06 27.61 -40.90
C SER A 113 -15.16 26.36 -40.03
N TRP A 114 -15.16 26.60 -38.73
CA TRP A 114 -15.68 25.70 -37.69
C TRP A 114 -16.85 24.85 -38.19
N ASN A 115 -16.78 23.52 -38.04
CA ASN A 115 -17.83 22.61 -38.48
C ASN A 115 -18.49 21.88 -37.29
N ALA A 116 -19.60 21.17 -37.56
CA ALA A 116 -20.36 20.46 -36.54
C ALA A 116 -19.53 19.38 -35.79
N ARG A 117 -18.57 18.73 -36.47
CA ARG A 117 -17.68 17.75 -35.83
C ARG A 117 -16.68 18.43 -34.90
N ASP A 118 -16.17 19.61 -35.25
CA ASP A 118 -15.27 20.36 -34.37
C ASP A 118 -15.98 20.76 -33.07
N GLU A 119 -17.22 21.28 -33.16
CA GLU A 119 -18.04 21.57 -31.98
C GLU A 119 -18.33 20.30 -31.17
N GLU A 120 -18.72 19.20 -31.83
CA GLU A 120 -18.99 17.92 -31.16
C GLU A 120 -17.76 17.40 -30.40
N MET A 121 -16.57 17.46 -31.00
CA MET A 121 -15.34 16.99 -30.37
C MET A 121 -14.94 17.86 -29.18
N VAL A 122 -15.08 19.18 -29.28
CA VAL A 122 -14.85 20.09 -28.15
C VAL A 122 -15.82 19.80 -27.00
N GLN A 123 -17.13 19.75 -27.29
CA GLN A 123 -18.14 19.45 -26.27
C GLN A 123 -17.91 18.09 -25.61
N THR A 124 -17.53 17.09 -26.41
CA THR A 124 -17.23 15.74 -25.93
C THR A 124 -16.00 15.73 -25.03
N ALA A 125 -14.91 16.41 -25.41
CA ALA A 125 -13.70 16.51 -24.60
C ALA A 125 -13.97 17.24 -23.28
N MET A 126 -14.71 18.36 -23.31
CA MET A 126 -15.08 19.12 -22.10
C MET A 126 -15.95 18.30 -21.14
N LYS A 127 -16.89 17.50 -21.66
CA LYS A 127 -17.70 16.59 -20.83
C LYS A 127 -16.86 15.49 -20.20
N GLN A 128 -15.92 14.92 -20.97
CA GLN A 128 -15.09 13.82 -20.53
C GLN A 128 -14.12 14.19 -19.42
N THR A 129 -13.63 15.42 -19.41
CA THR A 129 -12.75 15.94 -18.36
C THR A 129 -13.51 16.73 -17.28
N GLY A 130 -14.85 16.74 -17.30
CA GLY A 130 -15.66 17.37 -16.25
C GLY A 130 -15.58 18.90 -16.20
N ILE A 131 -15.17 19.56 -17.29
CA ILE A 131 -15.01 21.03 -17.37
C ILE A 131 -16.09 21.74 -18.20
N ALA A 132 -17.13 21.00 -18.62
CA ALA A 132 -18.22 21.55 -19.41
C ALA A 132 -18.97 22.71 -18.73
N SER A 133 -19.11 22.70 -17.40
CA SER A 133 -19.77 23.78 -16.64
C SER A 133 -18.94 25.07 -16.57
N PHE A 134 -17.65 25.01 -16.85
CA PHE A 134 -16.74 26.15 -16.81
C PHE A 134 -16.51 26.77 -18.20
N ALA A 135 -17.30 26.40 -19.20
CA ALA A 135 -17.06 26.74 -20.61
C ALA A 135 -16.76 28.23 -20.84
N ASP A 136 -17.50 29.10 -20.17
CA ASP A 136 -17.44 30.55 -20.32
C ASP A 136 -16.53 31.24 -19.27
N HIS A 137 -15.97 30.47 -18.34
CA HIS A 137 -15.03 31.00 -17.34
C HIS A 137 -13.67 31.25 -17.97
N HIS A 138 -12.95 32.22 -17.43
CA HIS A 138 -11.58 32.49 -17.82
C HIS A 138 -10.61 31.52 -17.13
N LEU A 139 -9.51 31.17 -17.81
CA LEU A 139 -8.54 30.21 -17.28
C LEU A 139 -7.86 30.65 -15.97
N ASP A 140 -7.73 31.95 -15.73
CA ASP A 140 -7.18 32.53 -14.51
C ASP A 140 -8.15 32.49 -13.31
N GLU A 141 -9.43 32.19 -13.55
CA GLU A 141 -10.43 31.97 -12.51
C GLU A 141 -10.42 30.52 -12.00
N LEU A 142 -9.71 29.62 -12.67
CA LEU A 142 -9.68 28.19 -12.35
C LEU A 142 -8.57 27.83 -11.36
N SER A 143 -8.85 26.82 -10.54
CA SER A 143 -7.80 26.13 -9.77
C SER A 143 -6.78 25.46 -10.69
N GLY A 144 -5.60 25.13 -10.15
CA GLY A 144 -4.55 24.44 -10.92
C GLY A 144 -5.02 23.11 -11.53
N GLY A 145 -5.85 22.35 -10.80
CA GLY A 145 -6.40 21.08 -11.27
C GLY A 145 -7.49 21.23 -12.33
N GLU A 146 -8.38 22.21 -12.20
CA GLU A 146 -9.34 22.54 -13.26
C GLU A 146 -8.62 22.96 -14.53
N ARG A 147 -7.62 23.84 -14.42
CA ARG A 147 -6.80 24.27 -15.55
C ARG A 147 -6.11 23.09 -16.25
N GLN A 148 -5.58 22.13 -15.50
CA GLN A 148 -5.01 20.90 -16.07
C GLN A 148 -6.05 20.09 -16.87
N ARG A 149 -7.29 20.00 -16.37
CA ARG A 149 -8.40 19.32 -17.08
C ARG A 149 -8.81 20.06 -18.35
N VAL A 150 -8.68 21.39 -18.40
CA VAL A 150 -8.87 22.15 -19.65
C VAL A 150 -7.81 21.80 -20.68
N PHE A 151 -6.53 21.76 -20.30
CA PHE A 151 -5.46 21.39 -21.24
C PHE A 151 -5.53 19.92 -21.68
N LEU A 152 -5.98 19.03 -20.79
CA LEU A 152 -6.29 17.66 -21.18
C LEU A 152 -7.46 17.61 -22.17
N ALA A 153 -8.53 18.37 -21.95
CA ALA A 153 -9.64 18.47 -22.91
C ALA A 153 -9.17 19.02 -24.26
N GLN A 154 -8.30 20.04 -24.26
CA GLN A 154 -7.69 20.56 -25.48
C GLN A 154 -6.92 19.46 -26.24
N ALA A 155 -6.09 18.68 -25.53
CA ALA A 155 -5.35 17.56 -26.11
C ALA A 155 -6.28 16.46 -26.66
N LEU A 156 -7.37 16.14 -25.95
CA LEU A 156 -8.36 15.14 -26.39
C LEU A 156 -9.21 15.63 -27.56
N ALA A 157 -9.54 16.92 -27.62
CA ALA A 157 -10.27 17.51 -28.73
C ALA A 157 -9.49 17.38 -30.04
N GLN A 158 -8.17 17.19 -30.00
CA GLN A 158 -7.33 16.89 -31.17
C GLN A 158 -7.63 15.51 -31.80
N GLU A 159 -8.37 14.63 -31.12
CA GLU A 159 -8.58 13.21 -31.48
C GLU A 159 -7.25 12.43 -31.63
N PRO A 160 -6.33 12.49 -30.65
CA PRO A 160 -5.03 11.85 -30.78
C PRO A 160 -5.13 10.32 -30.67
N GLU A 161 -4.18 9.64 -31.32
CA GLU A 161 -3.96 8.21 -31.12
C GLU A 161 -2.91 7.95 -30.02
N ILE A 162 -1.99 8.90 -29.84
CA ILE A 162 -1.00 8.93 -28.76
C ILE A 162 -1.14 10.23 -27.98
N LEU A 163 -1.29 10.12 -26.67
CA LEU A 163 -1.22 11.22 -25.73
C LEU A 163 0.12 11.15 -24.97
N LEU A 164 0.95 12.17 -25.14
CA LEU A 164 2.22 12.33 -24.44
C LEU A 164 2.02 13.26 -23.25
N LEU A 165 2.31 12.79 -22.04
CA LEU A 165 2.08 13.52 -20.80
C LEU A 165 3.41 13.74 -20.08
N ASP A 166 3.79 14.99 -19.86
CA ASP A 166 4.96 15.34 -19.08
C ASP A 166 4.53 15.70 -17.66
N GLU A 167 4.64 14.74 -16.73
CA GLU A 167 4.32 14.89 -15.31
C GLU A 167 2.89 15.42 -15.04
N PRO A 168 1.85 14.76 -15.58
CA PRO A 168 0.49 15.31 -15.63
C PRO A 168 -0.19 15.41 -14.26
N THR A 169 0.39 14.79 -13.22
CA THR A 169 -0.11 14.74 -11.84
C THR A 169 0.56 15.75 -10.92
N ASN A 170 1.62 16.43 -11.36
CA ASN A 170 2.32 17.40 -10.52
C ASN A 170 1.41 18.59 -10.18
N HIS A 171 1.52 19.10 -8.95
CA HIS A 171 0.70 20.19 -8.41
C HIS A 171 -0.81 19.91 -8.30
N LEU A 172 -1.24 18.66 -8.48
CA LEU A 172 -2.61 18.22 -8.20
C LEU A 172 -2.72 17.61 -6.80
N ASP A 173 -3.89 17.76 -6.17
CA ASP A 173 -4.21 16.99 -4.97
C ASP A 173 -4.45 15.50 -5.29
N LEU A 174 -4.44 14.66 -4.24
CA LEU A 174 -4.56 13.20 -4.39
C LEU A 174 -5.85 12.76 -5.08
N SER A 175 -6.96 13.46 -4.85
CA SER A 175 -8.25 13.11 -5.44
C SER A 175 -8.21 13.33 -6.95
N PHE A 176 -7.72 14.48 -7.39
CA PHE A 176 -7.59 14.80 -8.81
C PHE A 176 -6.53 13.94 -9.52
N GLN A 177 -5.40 13.66 -8.87
CA GLN A 177 -4.40 12.73 -9.43
C GLN A 177 -5.03 11.36 -9.73
N LYS A 178 -5.78 10.82 -8.78
CA LYS A 178 -6.47 9.54 -8.94
C LYS A 178 -7.50 9.60 -10.06
N GLU A 179 -8.38 10.60 -10.06
CA GLU A 179 -9.43 10.75 -11.08
C GLU A 179 -8.84 10.82 -12.49
N LEU A 180 -7.78 11.62 -12.68
CA LEU A 180 -7.07 11.75 -13.94
C LEU A 180 -6.50 10.41 -14.42
N LEU A 181 -5.79 9.70 -13.55
CA LEU A 181 -5.16 8.43 -13.91
C LEU A 181 -6.18 7.32 -14.15
N ASP A 182 -7.29 7.28 -13.40
CA ASP A 182 -8.42 6.39 -13.65
C ASP A 182 -9.03 6.65 -15.04
N GLN A 183 -9.25 7.92 -15.40
CA GLN A 183 -9.78 8.30 -16.72
C GLN A 183 -8.84 7.91 -17.85
N LEU A 184 -7.54 8.20 -17.72
CA LEU A 184 -6.52 7.81 -18.70
C LEU A 184 -6.49 6.29 -18.86
N LYS A 185 -6.55 5.54 -17.76
CA LYS A 185 -6.60 4.08 -17.81
C LYS A 185 -7.86 3.57 -18.50
N HIS A 186 -9.01 4.15 -18.19
CA HIS A 186 -10.28 3.82 -18.82
C HIS A 186 -10.27 4.08 -20.33
N TRP A 187 -9.80 5.25 -20.78
CA TRP A 187 -9.69 5.55 -22.22
C TRP A 187 -8.68 4.66 -22.94
N SER A 188 -7.59 4.30 -22.26
CA SER A 188 -6.58 3.38 -22.80
C SER A 188 -7.19 2.01 -23.14
N VAL A 189 -8.07 1.49 -22.26
CA VAL A 189 -8.76 0.22 -22.46
C VAL A 189 -9.90 0.34 -23.47
N GLU A 190 -10.87 1.21 -23.22
CA GLU A 190 -12.13 1.28 -23.98
C GLU A 190 -11.95 1.89 -25.38
N ARG A 191 -11.08 2.88 -25.51
CA ARG A 191 -10.93 3.67 -26.74
C ARG A 191 -9.64 3.38 -27.48
N GLN A 192 -8.81 2.49 -26.94
CA GLN A 192 -7.51 2.16 -27.48
C GLN A 192 -6.60 3.40 -27.62
N LEU A 193 -6.80 4.40 -26.76
CA LEU A 193 -5.92 5.57 -26.65
C LEU A 193 -4.58 5.11 -26.10
N THR A 194 -3.48 5.44 -26.76
CA THR A 194 -2.15 5.12 -26.26
C THR A 194 -1.62 6.28 -25.45
N VAL A 195 -1.10 6.03 -24.25
CA VAL A 195 -0.62 7.08 -23.36
C VAL A 195 0.84 6.81 -23.04
N VAL A 196 1.70 7.80 -23.25
CA VAL A 196 3.10 7.77 -22.77
C VAL A 196 3.24 8.89 -21.76
N SER A 197 3.43 8.53 -20.49
CA SER A 197 3.41 9.50 -19.39
C SER A 197 4.67 9.42 -18.56
N ILE A 198 5.26 10.57 -18.26
CA ILE A 198 6.35 10.70 -17.31
C ILE A 198 5.77 10.74 -15.90
N PHE A 199 6.36 9.97 -14.99
CA PHE A 199 5.98 9.95 -13.57
C PHE A 199 7.18 10.22 -12.68
N HIS A 200 6.95 10.94 -11.59
CA HIS A 200 7.88 11.02 -10.46
C HIS A 200 7.53 10.04 -9.34
N ASP A 201 6.23 9.83 -9.13
CA ASP A 201 5.75 8.92 -8.11
C ASP A 201 5.77 7.47 -8.64
N LEU A 202 6.65 6.66 -8.05
CA LEU A 202 6.83 5.25 -8.37
C LEU A 202 5.57 4.42 -8.09
N ASN A 203 4.79 4.80 -7.07
CA ASN A 203 3.56 4.10 -6.69
C ASN A 203 2.44 4.38 -7.69
N LEU A 204 2.25 5.64 -8.10
CA LEU A 204 1.28 5.97 -9.16
C LEU A 204 1.64 5.26 -10.46
N ALA A 205 2.91 5.31 -10.87
CA ALA A 205 3.37 4.61 -12.05
C ALA A 205 3.13 3.10 -11.95
N GLY A 206 3.44 2.49 -10.79
CA GLY A 206 3.26 1.06 -10.56
C GLY A 206 1.79 0.62 -10.57
N LEU A 207 0.89 1.49 -10.08
CA LEU A 207 -0.53 1.21 -9.98
C LEU A 207 -1.22 1.26 -11.35
N PHE A 208 -0.97 2.32 -12.14
CA PHE A 208 -1.74 2.63 -13.35
C PHE A 208 -1.10 2.15 -14.66
N CYS A 209 0.22 2.07 -14.73
CA CYS A 209 0.90 1.71 -15.99
C CYS A 209 0.84 0.21 -16.27
N ASP A 210 0.76 -0.11 -17.56
CA ASP A 210 0.89 -1.48 -18.08
C ASP A 210 2.36 -1.90 -18.09
N ARG A 211 3.22 -1.01 -18.59
CA ARG A 211 4.67 -1.16 -18.61
C ARG A 211 5.36 0.14 -18.23
N LEU A 212 6.56 0.00 -17.71
CA LEU A 212 7.43 1.08 -17.27
C LEU A 212 8.76 1.01 -18.01
N LEU A 213 9.31 2.18 -18.35
CA LEU A 213 10.69 2.38 -18.74
C LEU A 213 11.37 3.15 -17.62
N LEU A 214 12.40 2.56 -17.02
CA LEU A 214 13.27 3.24 -16.07
C LEU A 214 14.51 3.76 -16.81
N LEU A 215 14.65 5.08 -16.83
CA LEU A 215 15.74 5.81 -17.46
C LEU A 215 16.75 6.26 -16.39
N GLU A 216 18.04 6.07 -16.69
CA GLU A 216 19.15 6.43 -15.82
C GLU A 216 20.28 6.95 -16.70
N GLU A 217 20.77 8.16 -16.41
CA GLU A 217 21.87 8.80 -17.16
C GLU A 217 21.69 8.76 -18.69
N GLY A 218 20.46 9.05 -19.17
CA GLY A 218 20.14 9.08 -20.59
C GLY A 218 19.97 7.72 -21.26
N ARG A 219 20.13 6.60 -20.54
CA ARG A 219 20.02 5.24 -21.04
C ARG A 219 18.91 4.46 -20.37
N ILE A 220 18.42 3.42 -21.05
CA ILE A 220 17.44 2.50 -20.45
C ILE A 220 18.15 1.63 -19.41
N ASN A 221 17.75 1.72 -18.15
CA ASN A 221 18.11 0.77 -17.11
C ASN A 221 17.25 -0.50 -17.20
N ARG A 222 15.92 -0.35 -17.33
CA ARG A 222 14.99 -1.47 -17.48
C ARG A 222 13.69 -1.06 -18.18
N ILE A 223 13.12 -1.99 -18.94
CA ILE A 223 11.74 -1.93 -19.41
C ILE A 223 11.03 -3.23 -19.00
N GLY A 224 9.78 -3.12 -18.56
CA GLY A 224 8.98 -4.28 -18.18
C GLY A 224 7.68 -3.88 -17.52
N THR A 225 6.99 -4.85 -16.94
CA THR A 225 5.85 -4.60 -16.06
C THR A 225 6.30 -3.87 -14.79
N PRO A 226 5.37 -3.21 -14.06
CA PRO A 226 5.68 -2.64 -12.75
C PRO A 226 6.40 -3.60 -11.79
N LEU A 227 6.04 -4.88 -11.77
CA LEU A 227 6.67 -5.88 -10.92
C LEU A 227 8.12 -6.17 -11.32
N GLU A 228 8.47 -6.07 -12.60
CA GLU A 228 9.85 -6.32 -13.08
C GLU A 228 10.75 -5.09 -12.92
N VAL A 229 10.19 -3.89 -13.06
CA VAL A 229 10.92 -2.63 -13.01
C VAL A 229 11.10 -2.14 -11.58
N LEU A 230 10.04 -2.19 -10.77
CA LEU A 230 10.04 -1.68 -9.40
C LEU A 230 10.55 -2.76 -8.44
N GLN A 231 11.83 -3.14 -8.58
CA GLN A 231 12.56 -3.99 -7.63
C GLN A 231 13.33 -3.13 -6.63
N GLN A 232 13.39 -3.57 -5.37
CA GLN A 232 13.93 -2.75 -4.28
C GLN A 232 15.36 -2.30 -4.60
N GLU A 233 16.26 -3.24 -4.88
CA GLU A 233 17.69 -2.99 -5.10
C GLU A 233 17.94 -2.08 -6.31
N ARG A 234 17.12 -2.23 -7.37
CA ARG A 234 17.22 -1.40 -8.57
C ARG A 234 16.83 0.04 -8.26
N ILE A 235 15.71 0.23 -7.58
CA ILE A 235 15.22 1.58 -7.28
C ILE A 235 16.13 2.28 -6.27
N GLU A 236 16.62 1.57 -5.25
CA GLU A 236 17.63 2.10 -4.31
C GLU A 236 18.89 2.58 -5.05
N SER A 237 19.41 1.78 -5.99
CA SER A 237 20.59 2.13 -6.79
C SER A 237 20.34 3.36 -7.68
N VAL A 238 19.21 3.39 -8.39
CA VAL A 238 18.93 4.43 -9.40
C VAL A 238 18.55 5.76 -8.74
N TYR A 239 17.77 5.73 -7.66
CA TYR A 239 17.31 6.93 -6.96
C TYR A 239 18.16 7.32 -5.75
N GLN A 240 19.18 6.52 -5.41
CA GLN A 240 20.12 6.78 -4.31
C GLN A 240 19.40 7.04 -2.98
N THR A 241 18.39 6.23 -2.67
CA THR A 241 17.55 6.40 -1.48
C THR A 241 17.12 5.06 -0.91
N ASN A 242 16.99 4.97 0.42
CA ASN A 242 16.58 3.75 1.11
C ASN A 242 15.06 3.57 1.03
N ILE A 243 14.63 2.44 0.50
CA ILE A 243 13.21 2.13 0.34
C ILE A 243 12.91 0.70 0.70
N LYS A 244 11.66 0.42 1.05
CA LYS A 244 11.16 -0.93 1.16
C LYS A 244 10.10 -1.19 0.09
N ARG A 245 10.25 -2.32 -0.58
CA ARG A 245 9.20 -2.84 -1.46
C ARG A 245 8.21 -3.67 -0.64
N LEU A 246 6.96 -3.24 -0.65
CA LEU A 246 5.81 -3.93 -0.08
C LEU A 246 4.83 -4.36 -1.17
N THR A 247 3.85 -5.16 -0.79
CA THR A 247 2.70 -5.51 -1.63
C THR A 247 1.55 -4.53 -1.36
N HIS A 248 0.93 -4.00 -2.41
CA HIS A 248 -0.24 -3.15 -2.23
C HIS A 248 -1.39 -3.95 -1.56
N PRO A 249 -2.07 -3.39 -0.55
CA PRO A 249 -3.03 -4.13 0.29
C PRO A 249 -4.34 -4.57 -0.40
N ALA A 250 -4.56 -4.18 -1.66
CA ALA A 250 -5.85 -4.31 -2.34
C ALA A 250 -5.73 -4.81 -3.79
N VAL A 251 -4.55 -4.68 -4.40
CA VAL A 251 -4.31 -5.06 -5.80
C VAL A 251 -2.93 -5.73 -5.92
N PRO A 252 -2.71 -6.60 -6.93
CA PRO A 252 -1.44 -7.31 -7.11
C PRO A 252 -0.37 -6.41 -7.74
N LYS A 253 -0.04 -5.29 -7.08
CA LYS A 253 0.92 -4.28 -7.53
C LYS A 253 1.98 -4.03 -6.44
N PRO A 254 3.21 -3.65 -6.82
CA PRO A 254 4.22 -3.26 -5.85
C PRO A 254 3.89 -1.90 -5.23
N GLN A 255 4.29 -1.70 -3.99
CA GLN A 255 4.26 -0.41 -3.30
C GLN A 255 5.65 -0.13 -2.73
N MET A 256 6.18 1.06 -3.00
CA MET A 256 7.45 1.55 -2.49
C MET A 256 7.18 2.50 -1.33
N VAL A 257 7.81 2.22 -0.19
CA VAL A 257 7.79 3.10 0.98
C VAL A 257 9.19 3.60 1.26
N LEU A 258 9.31 4.90 1.54
CA LEU A 258 10.57 5.51 1.96
C LEU A 258 10.94 4.99 3.35
N MET A 259 12.22 4.66 3.53
CA MET A 259 12.75 4.29 4.83
C MET A 259 13.51 5.49 5.40
N PRO A 260 13.25 5.88 6.67
CA PRO A 260 14.05 6.92 7.32
C PRO A 260 15.52 6.48 7.42
N GLU A 261 16.46 7.42 7.23
CA GLU A 261 17.91 7.14 7.28
C GLU A 261 18.38 6.68 8.66
N ASP A 262 17.62 7.00 9.72
CA ASP A 262 18.08 6.91 11.11
C ASP A 262 16.97 6.48 12.08
N THR A 263 16.45 5.27 11.90
CA THR A 263 15.84 4.55 13.03
C THR A 263 16.88 3.57 13.50
N ASP A 264 17.84 3.97 14.34
CA ASP A 264 18.84 3.08 14.94
C ASP A 264 18.13 1.85 15.55
N PRO A 265 18.04 0.71 14.84
CA PRO A 265 17.39 -0.47 15.38
C PRO A 265 18.32 -1.07 16.44
N VAL A 266 19.58 -0.66 16.50
CA VAL A 266 20.58 -1.04 17.51
C VAL A 266 20.50 -0.12 18.73
N GLY A 267 19.53 0.80 18.78
CA GLY A 267 19.22 1.58 19.97
C GLY A 267 19.02 0.67 21.19
N LYS A 268 19.28 1.22 22.40
CA LYS A 268 19.28 0.47 23.66
C LYS A 268 18.12 -0.52 23.73
N LYS A 269 18.45 -1.82 23.83
CA LYS A 269 17.49 -2.91 23.96
C LYS A 269 16.48 -2.57 25.06
N ILE A 270 15.20 -2.49 24.71
CA ILE A 270 14.12 -2.26 25.66
C ILE A 270 13.56 -3.61 26.06
N VAL A 271 13.79 -3.97 27.32
CA VAL A 271 13.30 -5.21 27.91
C VAL A 271 11.89 -4.96 28.44
N ILE A 272 10.92 -5.71 27.96
CA ILE A 272 9.52 -5.63 28.40
C ILE A 272 9.34 -6.71 29.47
N ASN A 273 8.83 -6.35 30.65
CA ASN A 273 8.62 -7.25 31.78
C ASN A 273 7.48 -6.75 32.68
N GLU A 274 7.32 -7.36 33.86
CA GLU A 274 6.27 -7.08 34.83
C GLU A 274 6.21 -5.61 35.32
N ASN A 275 7.28 -4.83 35.20
CA ASN A 275 7.27 -3.42 35.60
C ASN A 275 6.31 -2.57 34.75
N PHE A 276 5.92 -3.05 33.56
CA PHE A 276 4.95 -2.41 32.68
C PHE A 276 3.53 -2.97 32.85
N LEU A 277 3.34 -3.92 33.77
CA LEU A 277 2.08 -4.60 33.99
C LEU A 277 1.26 -3.90 35.08
N LYS A 278 -0.02 -3.70 34.81
CA LYS A 278 -1.02 -3.26 35.79
C LYS A 278 -2.21 -4.21 35.75
N VAL A 279 -2.54 -4.78 36.90
CA VAL A 279 -3.72 -5.65 37.07
C VAL A 279 -4.73 -4.95 37.97
N THR A 280 -5.97 -4.87 37.52
CA THR A 280 -7.11 -4.34 38.28
C THR A 280 -8.19 -5.40 38.43
N ASP A 281 -9.33 -5.06 39.05
CA ASP A 281 -10.50 -5.94 39.06
C ASP A 281 -11.18 -6.07 37.69
N HIS A 282 -10.95 -5.11 36.79
CA HIS A 282 -11.69 -4.98 35.54
C HIS A 282 -10.85 -5.28 34.30
N PHE A 283 -9.53 -5.11 34.36
CA PHE A 283 -8.64 -5.37 33.23
C PHE A 283 -7.21 -5.66 33.68
N ILE A 284 -6.48 -6.34 32.80
CA ILE A 284 -5.02 -6.41 32.80
C ILE A 284 -4.48 -5.52 31.67
N GLN A 285 -3.44 -4.74 31.99
CA GLN A 285 -2.82 -3.77 31.11
C GLN A 285 -1.32 -4.00 31.05
N VAL A 286 -0.74 -4.00 29.86
CA VAL A 286 0.69 -3.73 29.65
C VAL A 286 0.82 -2.40 28.93
N GLN A 287 1.65 -1.49 29.44
CA GLN A 287 1.94 -0.22 28.78
C GLN A 287 3.44 0.02 28.67
N THR A 288 3.94 0.09 27.45
CA THR A 288 5.37 0.21 27.16
C THR A 288 5.79 1.65 26.90
N PRO A 289 7.06 2.01 27.14
CA PRO A 289 7.56 3.38 26.92
C PRO A 289 7.79 3.70 25.43
N ILE A 290 7.60 2.71 24.55
CA ILE A 290 7.73 2.82 23.09
C ILE A 290 6.59 2.06 22.41
N LEU A 291 6.31 2.45 21.17
CA LEU A 291 5.50 1.64 20.27
C LEU A 291 6.24 0.36 19.91
N LEU A 292 5.55 -0.77 20.04
CA LEU A 292 6.01 -2.08 19.59
C LEU A 292 5.36 -2.40 18.26
N LYS A 293 6.08 -3.03 17.34
CA LYS A 293 5.46 -3.63 16.17
C LYS A 293 4.74 -4.90 16.59
N THR A 294 3.48 -5.03 16.22
CA THR A 294 2.62 -6.13 16.67
C THR A 294 2.07 -6.93 15.50
N LEU A 295 1.82 -8.21 15.70
CA LEU A 295 0.88 -9.03 14.94
C LEU A 295 -0.16 -9.58 15.92
N SER A 296 -1.42 -9.23 15.73
CA SER A 296 -2.48 -9.50 16.73
C SER A 296 -3.75 -10.06 16.10
N SER A 297 -4.42 -10.97 16.80
CA SER A 297 -5.80 -11.38 16.52
C SER A 297 -6.81 -10.79 17.52
N GLY A 298 -6.45 -9.71 18.22
CA GLY A 298 -7.32 -9.00 19.16
C GLY A 298 -8.55 -8.37 18.50
N ILE A 299 -9.47 -7.86 19.32
CA ILE A 299 -10.73 -7.24 18.87
C ILE A 299 -10.45 -5.88 18.20
N THR A 300 -9.62 -5.06 18.84
CA THR A 300 -9.07 -3.83 18.24
C THR A 300 -7.56 -3.96 18.08
N GLY A 301 -6.98 -3.26 17.10
CA GLY A 301 -5.56 -3.36 16.78
C GLY A 301 -5.18 -4.73 16.19
N SER A 302 -6.07 -5.34 15.41
CA SER A 302 -5.82 -6.62 14.73
C SER A 302 -4.93 -6.47 13.49
N GLY A 303 -4.26 -7.55 13.11
CA GLY A 303 -3.28 -7.54 12.03
C GLY A 303 -1.93 -6.95 12.46
N PHE A 304 -1.19 -6.42 11.49
CA PHE A 304 0.06 -5.70 11.77
C PHE A 304 -0.20 -4.25 12.17
N GLY A 305 0.50 -3.77 13.19
CA GLY A 305 0.39 -2.39 13.64
C GLY A 305 1.53 -1.98 14.58
N TRP A 306 1.43 -0.76 15.11
CA TRP A 306 2.34 -0.22 16.11
C TRP A 306 1.53 0.19 17.33
N HIS A 307 1.78 -0.45 18.47
CA HIS A 307 0.99 -0.25 19.68
C HIS A 307 1.90 -0.21 20.91
N HIS A 308 1.57 0.61 21.89
CA HIS A 308 2.28 0.66 23.19
C HIS A 308 1.38 0.29 24.36
N THR A 309 0.06 0.28 24.16
CA THR A 309 -0.92 -0.11 25.18
C THR A 309 -1.60 -1.42 24.80
N PHE A 310 -1.72 -2.34 25.75
CA PHE A 310 -2.32 -3.65 25.56
C PHE A 310 -3.31 -3.89 26.69
N ILE A 311 -4.59 -4.07 26.35
CA ILE A 311 -5.67 -4.19 27.32
C ILE A 311 -6.41 -5.50 27.09
N ASN A 312 -6.57 -6.27 28.16
CA ASN A 312 -7.48 -7.40 28.19
C ASN A 312 -8.46 -7.19 29.33
N ARG A 313 -9.70 -6.85 28.98
CA ARG A 313 -10.73 -6.46 29.95
C ARG A 313 -11.65 -7.63 30.27
N HIS A 314 -12.17 -7.62 31.48
CA HIS A 314 -13.21 -8.54 31.91
C HIS A 314 -14.57 -8.14 31.31
N VAL A 315 -15.37 -9.13 30.89
CA VAL A 315 -16.77 -8.97 30.48
C VAL A 315 -17.63 -10.04 31.15
N ASP A 316 -18.90 -9.73 31.39
CA ASP A 316 -19.84 -10.71 31.97
C ASP A 316 -20.04 -11.92 31.04
N HIS A 317 -20.39 -13.08 31.60
CA HIS A 317 -20.68 -14.28 30.82
C HIS A 317 -21.85 -14.10 29.83
N ASN A 318 -22.76 -13.16 30.10
CA ASN A 318 -23.90 -12.84 29.25
C ASN A 318 -23.65 -11.64 28.31
N TYR A 319 -22.38 -11.23 28.15
CA TYR A 319 -22.01 -10.13 27.27
C TYR A 319 -22.47 -10.36 25.82
N ASP A 320 -23.09 -9.34 25.22
CA ASP A 320 -23.54 -9.36 23.84
C ASP A 320 -22.37 -9.10 22.87
N CYS A 321 -21.98 -10.12 22.12
CA CYS A 321 -20.88 -10.02 21.16
C CYS A 321 -21.28 -9.42 19.80
N THR A 322 -22.51 -8.95 19.58
CA THR A 322 -22.93 -8.47 18.25
C THR A 322 -22.18 -7.22 17.79
N ASN A 323 -21.89 -6.28 18.69
CA ASN A 323 -21.20 -5.01 18.37
C ASN A 323 -19.88 -4.81 19.13
N HIS A 324 -19.17 -5.92 19.37
CA HIS A 324 -18.00 -5.98 20.24
C HIS A 324 -16.82 -5.07 19.83
N ILE A 325 -16.66 -4.75 18.53
CA ILE A 325 -15.58 -3.86 18.05
C ILE A 325 -15.86 -2.40 18.42
N GLU A 326 -17.08 -1.91 18.15
CA GLU A 326 -17.48 -0.54 18.45
C GLU A 326 -17.49 -0.32 19.96
N GLU A 327 -18.06 -1.26 20.72
CA GLU A 327 -18.15 -1.16 22.16
C GLU A 327 -16.77 -1.26 22.84
N MET A 328 -15.83 -2.09 22.33
CA MET A 328 -14.44 -2.06 22.82
C MET A 328 -13.79 -0.70 22.57
N THR A 329 -14.02 -0.12 21.39
CA THR A 329 -13.48 1.18 21.01
C THR A 329 -13.99 2.28 21.93
N GLU A 330 -15.29 2.28 22.24
CA GLU A 330 -15.91 3.22 23.18
C GLU A 330 -15.36 3.05 24.60
N TYR A 331 -15.23 1.81 25.08
CA TYR A 331 -14.64 1.52 26.39
C TYR A 331 -13.21 2.04 26.51
N LEU A 332 -12.39 1.83 25.47
CA LEU A 332 -11.02 2.33 25.45
C LEU A 332 -11.00 3.86 25.61
N LYS A 333 -11.80 4.57 24.81
CA LYS A 333 -11.91 6.04 24.89
C LYS A 333 -12.40 6.51 26.26
N ALA A 334 -13.44 5.86 26.80
CA ALA A 334 -14.02 6.21 28.10
C ALA A 334 -13.03 6.06 29.27
N ASN A 335 -12.04 5.16 29.13
CA ASN A 335 -11.00 4.91 30.13
C ASN A 335 -9.68 5.64 29.83
N GLY A 336 -9.67 6.58 28.86
CA GLY A 336 -8.51 7.39 28.53
C GLY A 336 -7.45 6.68 27.69
N PHE A 337 -7.78 5.54 27.08
CA PHE A 337 -6.92 4.86 26.12
C PHE A 337 -7.18 5.37 24.71
N ILE A 338 -6.12 5.44 23.90
CA ILE A 338 -6.18 5.81 22.49
C ILE A 338 -6.37 4.51 21.68
N PRO A 339 -7.53 4.27 21.04
CA PRO A 339 -7.80 3.02 20.34
C PRO A 339 -6.78 2.67 19.26
N GLU A 340 -6.25 3.66 18.56
CA GLU A 340 -5.28 3.51 17.47
C GLU A 340 -3.90 3.05 17.97
N GLU A 341 -3.59 3.25 19.26
CA GLU A 341 -2.33 2.84 19.89
C GLU A 341 -2.51 1.64 20.84
N THR A 342 -3.73 1.08 20.88
CA THR A 342 -4.13 0.04 21.83
C THR A 342 -4.60 -1.24 21.15
N VAL A 343 -3.98 -2.37 21.51
CA VAL A 343 -4.58 -3.68 21.23
C VAL A 343 -5.56 -4.04 22.34
N GLY A 344 -6.82 -4.22 21.97
CA GLY A 344 -7.91 -4.58 22.88
C GLY A 344 -8.32 -6.04 22.76
N MET A 345 -8.40 -6.73 23.90
CA MET A 345 -8.96 -8.07 24.04
C MET A 345 -10.01 -8.09 25.16
N MET A 346 -10.85 -9.12 25.15
CA MET A 346 -11.88 -9.36 26.18
C MET A 346 -11.82 -10.78 26.71
N THR A 347 -12.18 -10.96 27.98
CA THR A 347 -12.31 -12.27 28.61
C THR A 347 -13.43 -12.29 29.64
N ALA A 348 -14.17 -13.40 29.74
CA ALA A 348 -15.06 -13.63 30.89
C ALA A 348 -14.34 -14.26 32.08
N VAL A 349 -13.04 -14.53 31.96
CA VAL A 349 -12.22 -14.99 33.09
C VAL A 349 -11.91 -13.82 34.00
N ASN A 350 -11.74 -14.09 35.30
CA ASN A 350 -11.23 -13.08 36.21
C ASN A 350 -9.79 -12.75 35.82
N VAL A 351 -9.51 -11.50 35.45
CA VAL A 351 -8.18 -11.08 34.98
C VAL A 351 -7.07 -11.26 36.01
N LYS A 352 -7.39 -11.44 37.30
CA LYS A 352 -6.42 -11.78 38.36
C LYS A 352 -5.91 -13.23 38.28
N ASP A 353 -6.60 -14.10 37.53
CA ASP A 353 -6.14 -15.48 37.27
C ASP A 353 -5.12 -15.54 36.13
N ALA A 354 -4.69 -14.39 35.61
CA ALA A 354 -3.66 -14.30 34.59
C ALA A 354 -2.32 -14.90 35.08
N ALA A 355 -1.66 -15.67 34.22
CA ALA A 355 -0.27 -16.05 34.42
C ALA A 355 0.61 -15.05 33.66
N CYS A 356 1.57 -14.45 34.37
CA CYS A 356 2.54 -13.50 33.82
C CYS A 356 3.93 -14.02 34.15
N GLN A 357 4.80 -14.16 33.15
CA GLN A 357 6.15 -14.68 33.38
C GLN A 357 7.15 -14.10 32.36
N PHE A 358 8.32 -13.74 32.87
CA PHE A 358 9.47 -13.30 32.07
C PHE A 358 10.44 -14.46 31.86
N TYR A 359 10.94 -14.58 30.64
CA TYR A 359 11.90 -15.60 30.21
C TYR A 359 13.09 -14.96 29.54
N GLU A 360 14.29 -15.46 29.84
CA GLU A 360 15.54 -15.02 29.24
C GLU A 360 16.47 -16.22 29.01
N GLU A 361 16.92 -16.41 27.78
CA GLU A 361 17.84 -17.46 27.39
C GLU A 361 18.62 -17.01 26.14
N ASP A 362 19.94 -17.26 26.10
CA ASP A 362 20.83 -16.88 24.99
C ASP A 362 20.69 -15.42 24.51
N GLY A 363 20.46 -14.49 25.45
CA GLY A 363 20.29 -13.08 25.13
C GLY A 363 18.93 -12.72 24.52
N ILE A 364 18.02 -13.67 24.34
CA ILE A 364 16.63 -13.42 23.93
C ILE A 364 15.77 -13.25 25.18
N GLN A 365 14.91 -12.24 25.17
CA GLN A 365 14.04 -11.91 26.29
C GLN A 365 12.60 -11.86 25.83
N VAL A 366 11.74 -12.62 26.52
CA VAL A 366 10.33 -12.76 26.21
C VAL A 366 9.50 -12.59 27.48
N PHE A 367 8.51 -11.70 27.45
CA PHE A 367 7.52 -11.57 28.51
C PHE A 367 6.17 -12.07 28.02
N ILE A 368 5.55 -12.96 28.79
CA ILE A 368 4.31 -13.64 28.40
C ILE A 368 3.24 -13.38 29.43
N VAL A 369 2.06 -12.98 28.95
CA VAL A 369 0.86 -12.77 29.76
C VAL A 369 -0.27 -13.61 29.17
N VAL A 370 -0.89 -14.47 29.97
CA VAL A 370 -1.99 -15.33 29.54
C VAL A 370 -3.15 -15.23 30.51
N THR A 371 -4.35 -15.01 29.99
CA THR A 371 -5.62 -15.29 30.71
C THR A 371 -6.32 -16.44 30.01
N ALA A 372 -6.61 -17.52 30.72
CA ALA A 372 -7.19 -18.71 30.14
C ALA A 372 -8.45 -19.17 30.89
N GLY A 373 -9.50 -19.48 30.12
CA GLY A 373 -10.72 -20.10 30.59
C GLY A 373 -11.16 -21.23 29.67
N THR A 374 -11.88 -22.21 30.20
CA THR A 374 -12.33 -23.40 29.44
C THR A 374 -13.85 -23.45 29.22
N GLY A 375 -14.56 -22.37 29.57
CA GLY A 375 -16.03 -22.30 29.49
C GLY A 375 -16.60 -22.59 28.09
N ASN A 376 -15.84 -22.26 27.03
CA ASN A 376 -16.22 -22.50 25.63
C ASN A 376 -15.09 -23.21 24.87
N ALA A 377 -14.53 -24.26 25.45
CA ALA A 377 -13.52 -25.08 24.79
C ALA A 377 -14.08 -25.70 23.50
N VAL A 378 -13.31 -25.66 22.42
CA VAL A 378 -13.73 -26.12 21.08
C VAL A 378 -12.67 -27.02 20.46
N ASP A 379 -13.12 -28.12 19.88
CA ASP A 379 -12.36 -28.88 18.88
C ASP A 379 -12.59 -28.23 17.50
N VAL A 380 -11.56 -27.56 16.99
CA VAL A 380 -11.65 -26.82 15.72
C VAL A 380 -12.06 -27.72 14.54
N THR A 381 -11.76 -29.02 14.59
CA THR A 381 -12.06 -29.98 13.53
C THR A 381 -13.50 -30.49 13.54
N SER A 382 -14.21 -30.33 14.68
CA SER A 382 -15.57 -30.85 14.92
C SER A 382 -16.63 -29.74 15.12
N SER A 383 -16.24 -28.47 14.93
CA SER A 383 -17.01 -27.25 15.22
C SER A 383 -18.30 -27.02 14.42
N LYS A 384 -18.61 -27.82 13.40
CA LYS A 384 -19.89 -27.72 12.64
C LYS A 384 -21.11 -28.21 13.41
N ARG A 385 -20.91 -28.95 14.51
CA ARG A 385 -22.00 -29.50 15.34
C ARG A 385 -22.46 -28.54 16.44
N THR A 386 -21.75 -27.43 16.62
CA THR A 386 -22.08 -26.34 17.56
C THR A 386 -22.87 -25.26 16.84
N SER A 387 -24.05 -24.89 17.37
CA SER A 387 -24.69 -23.63 16.98
C SER A 387 -23.78 -22.48 17.41
N TYR A 388 -23.34 -21.64 16.47
CA TYR A 388 -22.51 -20.46 16.76
C TYR A 388 -23.30 -19.48 17.66
N LYS A 389 -23.13 -19.63 18.98
CA LYS A 389 -23.48 -18.61 19.96
C LYS A 389 -22.14 -18.06 20.47
N PRO A 390 -21.72 -16.86 20.06
CA PRO A 390 -20.51 -16.26 20.58
C PRO A 390 -20.71 -16.11 22.09
N ALA A 391 -19.90 -16.82 22.86
CA ALA A 391 -19.93 -16.76 24.31
C ALA A 391 -18.50 -16.46 24.79
N PRO A 392 -18.33 -15.56 25.77
CA PRO A 392 -17.02 -15.21 26.26
C PRO A 392 -16.47 -16.35 27.13
N GLY A 393 -15.30 -16.86 26.75
CA GLY A 393 -14.60 -17.98 27.37
C GLY A 393 -13.29 -18.18 26.63
N THR A 394 -12.36 -17.24 26.79
CA THR A 394 -11.20 -17.05 25.91
C THR A 394 -9.90 -17.48 26.54
N ILE A 395 -8.99 -17.96 25.69
CA ILE A 395 -7.57 -17.96 25.99
C ILE A 395 -6.96 -16.78 25.23
N ASN A 396 -6.61 -15.74 25.99
CA ASN A 396 -5.91 -14.58 25.47
C ASN A 396 -4.44 -14.68 25.90
N ALA A 397 -3.54 -14.55 24.93
CA ALA A 397 -2.10 -14.63 25.18
C ALA A 397 -1.37 -13.46 24.51
N TRP A 398 -0.49 -12.81 25.26
CA TRP A 398 0.43 -11.79 24.78
C TRP A 398 1.87 -12.27 24.93
N VAL A 399 2.66 -12.10 23.88
CA VAL A 399 4.09 -12.43 23.84
C VAL A 399 4.84 -11.17 23.43
N PHE A 400 5.59 -10.60 24.35
CA PHE A 400 6.41 -9.42 24.14
C PHE A 400 7.88 -9.81 23.99
N ILE A 401 8.51 -9.38 22.91
CA ILE A 401 9.86 -9.82 22.51
C ILE A 401 10.78 -8.61 22.40
N ALA A 402 11.90 -8.63 23.10
CA ALA A 402 12.93 -7.60 22.97
C ALA A 402 13.90 -7.96 21.83
N GLY A 403 13.63 -7.49 20.61
CA GLY A 403 14.42 -7.78 19.42
C GLY A 403 13.81 -7.21 18.14
N LEU A 404 14.57 -7.26 17.03
CA LEU A 404 14.12 -6.87 15.68
C LEU A 404 13.62 -8.09 14.91
N LEU A 405 12.31 -8.23 14.77
CA LEU A 405 11.68 -9.39 14.11
C LEU A 405 11.33 -9.12 12.65
N SER A 406 11.67 -10.06 11.77
CA SER A 406 11.12 -10.13 10.41
C SER A 406 9.63 -10.52 10.43
N GLU A 407 8.89 -10.25 9.34
CA GLU A 407 7.49 -10.71 9.23
C GLU A 407 7.36 -12.23 9.31
N THR A 408 8.35 -12.97 8.78
CA THR A 408 8.42 -14.43 8.92
C THR A 408 8.58 -14.85 10.38
N ALA A 409 9.39 -14.14 11.16
CA ALA A 409 9.54 -14.41 12.59
C ALA A 409 8.22 -14.14 13.35
N PHE A 410 7.49 -13.06 13.05
CA PHE A 410 6.16 -12.84 13.65
C PHE A 410 5.18 -13.99 13.39
N VAL A 411 5.10 -14.46 12.14
CA VAL A 411 4.20 -15.56 11.76
C VAL A 411 4.61 -16.87 12.46
N GLN A 412 5.91 -17.18 12.49
CA GLN A 412 6.41 -18.39 13.15
C GLN A 412 6.23 -18.36 14.67
N SER A 413 6.37 -17.19 15.30
CA SER A 413 6.06 -17.00 16.72
C SER A 413 4.58 -17.28 17.02
N MET A 414 3.66 -16.81 16.16
CA MET A 414 2.22 -17.11 16.29
C MET A 414 1.93 -18.62 16.19
N ILE A 415 2.55 -19.30 15.22
CA ILE A 415 2.41 -20.76 15.04
C ILE A 415 2.90 -21.50 16.29
N THR A 416 4.12 -21.20 16.73
CA THR A 416 4.75 -21.85 17.89
C THR A 416 3.93 -21.65 19.17
N ALA A 417 3.46 -20.42 19.42
CA ALA A 417 2.58 -20.14 20.55
C ALA A 417 1.24 -20.91 20.46
N THR A 418 0.66 -21.03 19.26
CA THR A 418 -0.58 -21.79 19.04
C THR A 418 -0.37 -23.28 19.32
N GLU A 419 0.70 -23.88 18.81
CA GLU A 419 1.06 -25.28 19.05
C GLU A 419 1.28 -25.56 20.55
N ALA A 420 2.00 -24.68 21.25
CA ALA A 420 2.24 -24.78 22.68
C ALA A 420 0.95 -24.67 23.51
N LYS A 421 0.05 -23.75 23.16
CA LYS A 421 -1.28 -23.63 23.77
C LYS A 421 -2.09 -24.92 23.59
N VAL A 422 -2.14 -25.47 22.37
CA VAL A 422 -2.84 -26.73 22.08
C VAL A 422 -2.27 -27.86 22.92
N LYS A 423 -0.93 -27.96 23.02
CA LYS A 423 -0.27 -28.97 23.86
C LYS A 423 -0.65 -28.83 25.34
N ALA A 424 -0.71 -27.60 25.86
CA ALA A 424 -1.16 -27.35 27.23
C ALA A 424 -2.61 -27.83 27.46
N LEU A 425 -3.54 -27.52 26.54
CA LEU A 425 -4.92 -27.98 26.62
C LEU A 425 -5.04 -29.50 26.57
N PHE A 426 -4.28 -30.14 25.68
CA PHE A 426 -4.22 -31.59 25.53
C PHE A 426 -3.76 -32.25 26.83
N ASP A 427 -2.63 -31.81 27.41
CA ASP A 427 -2.05 -32.38 28.62
C ASP A 427 -2.93 -32.13 29.86
N MET A 428 -3.70 -31.04 29.87
CA MET A 428 -4.70 -30.75 30.89
C MET A 428 -6.04 -31.47 30.68
N GLY A 429 -6.18 -32.26 29.62
CA GLY A 429 -7.38 -33.02 29.29
C GLY A 429 -8.61 -32.14 29.05
N VAL A 430 -8.42 -30.92 28.51
CA VAL A 430 -9.53 -30.01 28.19
C VAL A 430 -10.32 -30.60 27.02
N LYS A 431 -11.63 -30.71 27.19
CA LYS A 431 -12.54 -31.28 26.20
C LYS A 431 -13.54 -30.25 25.71
N ASP A 432 -13.91 -30.37 24.46
CA ASP A 432 -15.10 -29.71 23.91
C ASP A 432 -16.34 -30.28 24.62
N PRO A 433 -17.17 -29.45 25.27
CA PRO A 433 -18.31 -29.91 26.05
C PRO A 433 -19.43 -30.52 25.20
N VAL A 434 -19.47 -30.23 23.90
CA VAL A 434 -20.50 -30.71 22.97
C VAL A 434 -20.10 -32.04 22.35
N THR A 435 -18.85 -32.15 21.90
CA THR A 435 -18.38 -33.33 21.16
C THR A 435 -17.68 -34.35 22.06
N GLY A 436 -17.18 -33.93 23.23
CA GLY A 436 -16.39 -34.75 24.14
C GLY A 436 -14.97 -35.05 23.66
N THR A 437 -14.57 -34.52 22.50
CA THR A 437 -13.20 -34.62 21.96
C THR A 437 -12.27 -33.63 22.65
N LEU A 438 -10.97 -33.77 22.44
CA LEU A 438 -9.98 -32.86 23.02
C LEU A 438 -10.06 -31.49 22.33
N ALA A 439 -10.10 -30.44 23.12
CA ALA A 439 -10.17 -29.08 22.62
C ALA A 439 -8.79 -28.60 22.13
N THR A 440 -8.79 -27.80 21.08
CA THR A 440 -7.58 -27.15 20.53
C THR A 440 -7.55 -25.65 20.82
N GLY A 441 -8.61 -25.11 21.43
CA GLY A 441 -8.73 -23.71 21.79
C GLY A 441 -10.12 -23.42 22.33
N THR A 442 -10.53 -22.17 22.22
CA THR A 442 -11.91 -21.74 22.45
C THR A 442 -12.47 -20.99 21.25
N SER A 443 -13.76 -20.69 21.26
CA SER A 443 -14.45 -20.01 20.15
C SER A 443 -13.89 -18.63 19.79
N THR A 444 -13.19 -17.96 20.70
CA THR A 444 -12.76 -16.56 20.56
C THR A 444 -11.33 -16.33 21.06
N ASP A 445 -10.45 -17.33 20.93
CA ASP A 445 -9.04 -17.20 21.32
C ASP A 445 -8.35 -16.03 20.63
N SER A 446 -7.52 -15.31 21.38
CA SER A 446 -6.73 -14.20 20.85
C SER A 446 -5.25 -14.36 21.20
N LEU A 447 -4.38 -14.14 20.22
CA LEU A 447 -2.93 -14.19 20.40
C LEU A 447 -2.30 -12.93 19.81
N LEU A 448 -1.31 -12.41 20.52
CA LEU A 448 -0.52 -11.26 20.10
C LEU A 448 0.96 -11.54 20.27
N ILE A 449 1.72 -11.25 19.21
CA ILE A 449 3.17 -11.13 19.25
C ILE A 449 3.52 -9.66 19.09
N ALA A 450 4.28 -9.10 20.03
CA ALA A 450 4.78 -7.73 19.99
C ALA A 450 6.30 -7.72 20.08
N SER A 451 6.96 -6.87 19.30
CA SER A 451 8.41 -6.73 19.29
C SER A 451 8.84 -5.27 19.39
N SER A 452 9.91 -5.03 20.15
CA SER A 452 10.52 -3.70 20.30
C SER A 452 11.03 -3.11 18.98
N GLN A 453 11.25 -3.96 17.96
CA GLN A 453 11.96 -3.62 16.72
C GLN A 453 13.32 -2.97 16.98
N ARG A 454 13.94 -3.33 18.12
CA ARG A 454 15.26 -2.85 18.55
C ARG A 454 16.10 -4.01 19.10
N GLY A 455 17.41 -3.97 18.90
CA GLY A 455 18.38 -4.97 19.29
C GLY A 455 18.67 -5.99 18.18
N GLU A 456 18.96 -7.22 18.59
CA GLU A 456 19.35 -8.29 17.68
C GLU A 456 18.24 -8.65 16.69
N SER A 457 18.64 -8.94 15.45
CA SER A 457 17.71 -9.31 14.38
C SER A 457 17.39 -10.80 14.41
N VAL A 458 16.10 -11.12 14.45
CA VAL A 458 15.57 -12.48 14.38
C VAL A 458 14.80 -12.65 13.08
N GLN A 459 15.36 -13.43 12.16
CA GLN A 459 14.78 -13.66 10.84
C GLN A 459 13.75 -14.80 10.83
N TYR A 460 13.83 -15.73 11.79
CA TYR A 460 12.97 -16.91 11.87
C TYR A 460 12.77 -17.34 13.32
N ALA A 461 11.54 -17.73 13.67
CA ALA A 461 11.14 -18.05 15.05
C ALA A 461 10.42 -19.40 15.17
N GLY A 462 10.81 -20.39 14.36
CA GLY A 462 10.23 -21.73 14.45
C GLY A 462 10.57 -22.44 15.76
N SER A 463 9.81 -23.47 16.11
CA SER A 463 9.84 -24.14 17.43
C SER A 463 11.21 -24.62 17.94
N ILE A 464 12.18 -24.88 17.06
CA ILE A 464 13.54 -25.30 17.44
C ILE A 464 14.51 -24.13 17.64
N THR A 465 14.19 -22.92 17.19
CA THR A 465 15.08 -21.76 17.36
C THR A 465 15.05 -21.27 18.81
N PRO A 466 16.07 -20.55 19.29
CA PRO A 466 16.09 -20.05 20.68
C PRO A 466 14.83 -19.23 21.04
N LEU A 467 14.37 -18.36 20.14
CA LEU A 467 13.11 -17.62 20.34
C LEU A 467 11.89 -18.55 20.35
N GLY A 468 11.81 -19.51 19.42
CA GLY A 468 10.71 -20.47 19.36
C GLY A 468 10.63 -21.36 20.59
N GLN A 469 11.77 -21.80 21.13
CA GLN A 469 11.84 -22.60 22.36
C GLN A 469 11.32 -21.81 23.56
N LEU A 470 11.73 -20.54 23.73
CA LEU A 470 11.23 -19.67 24.79
C LEU A 470 9.72 -19.43 24.68
N ILE A 471 9.21 -19.11 23.48
CA ILE A 471 7.79 -18.93 23.23
C ILE A 471 7.01 -20.21 23.52
N GLY A 472 7.49 -21.34 23.01
CA GLY A 472 6.84 -22.63 23.14
C GLY A 472 6.75 -23.08 24.61
N LYS A 473 7.87 -23.05 25.33
CA LYS A 473 7.91 -23.34 26.76
C LYS A 473 7.04 -22.38 27.55
N GLY A 474 7.21 -21.08 27.33
CA GLY A 474 6.57 -20.07 28.15
C GLY A 474 5.06 -19.96 27.95
N ILE A 475 4.56 -20.13 26.72
CA ILE A 475 3.12 -20.22 26.48
C ILE A 475 2.53 -21.49 27.13
N TYR A 476 3.20 -22.64 26.98
CA TYR A 476 2.74 -23.88 27.60
C TYR A 476 2.62 -23.75 29.12
N GLU A 477 3.64 -23.21 29.79
CA GLU A 477 3.65 -22.99 31.24
C GLU A 477 2.58 -21.96 31.66
N CYS A 478 2.51 -20.80 31.01
CA CYS A 478 1.54 -19.75 31.37
C CYS A 478 0.08 -20.18 31.14
N VAL A 479 -0.24 -20.89 30.06
CA VAL A 479 -1.59 -21.42 29.82
C VAL A 479 -1.99 -22.39 30.93
N ARG A 480 -1.09 -23.32 31.29
CA ARG A 480 -1.36 -24.28 32.37
C ARG A 480 -1.60 -23.58 33.70
N ASN A 481 -0.72 -22.67 34.09
CA ASN A 481 -0.81 -21.93 35.35
C ASN A 481 -2.11 -21.11 35.41
N SER A 482 -2.48 -20.41 34.34
CA SER A 482 -3.72 -19.62 34.30
C SER A 482 -4.97 -20.52 34.40
N LEU A 483 -4.97 -21.68 33.74
CA LEU A 483 -6.06 -22.65 33.84
C LEU A 483 -6.17 -23.33 35.21
N GLU A 484 -5.05 -23.57 35.89
CA GLU A 484 -5.04 -24.09 37.26
C GLU A 484 -5.60 -23.05 38.24
N ASN A 485 -5.21 -21.77 38.09
CA ASN A 485 -5.78 -20.65 38.85
C ASN A 485 -7.29 -20.54 38.62
N TYR A 486 -7.72 -20.56 37.36
CA TYR A 486 -9.14 -20.58 36.97
C TYR A 486 -9.88 -21.74 37.66
N LYS A 487 -9.40 -22.98 37.53
CA LYS A 487 -10.05 -24.16 38.15
C LYS A 487 -10.11 -24.09 39.68
N SER A 488 -9.09 -23.53 40.33
CA SER A 488 -9.05 -23.42 41.79
C SER A 488 -10.17 -22.51 42.34
N ARG A 489 -10.55 -21.47 41.59
CA ARG A 489 -11.58 -20.49 41.95
C ARG A 489 -13.01 -21.06 41.89
N TYR A 490 -13.26 -22.01 41.00
CA TYR A 490 -14.57 -22.67 40.84
C TYR A 490 -14.70 -24.00 41.59
N ARG A 491 -13.69 -24.40 42.38
CA ARG A 491 -13.72 -25.58 43.25
C ARG A 491 -14.26 -25.30 44.66
N VAL A 492 -14.75 -24.09 44.93
CA VAL A 492 -15.33 -23.66 46.22
C VAL A 492 -16.85 -23.83 46.20
#